data_AF-A0A9Q3DRF0-F1
#
_entry.id   AF-A0A9Q3DRF0-F1
#
_cell.length_a   1.000
_cell.length_b   1.000
_cell.length_c   1.000
_cell.angle_alpha   90.00
_cell.angle_beta   90.00
_cell.angle_gamma   90.00
#
_symmetry.space_group_name_H-M   'P 1'
#
loop_
_entity.id
_entity.type
_entity.pdbx_description
1 polymer ?
#
loop_
_entity_poly.entity_id
_entity_poly.type
_entity_poly.pdbx_seq_one_letter_code
_entity_poly.pdbx_strand_id
1 'polypeptide(L)'
;MEKPYYEGRFHLLDGILYHRTKHTCVIALTDRTLISTILHECHDSVAAGHLSEDGTLERVKTCCWWPNWKKDVSEYCQTCDKCQRENRATGKSFGMMIQIQEPNAPWEIVHMDWVTALPPGGDRSYSACLVLVDRYSKSPMSLPCHKG
;
A
#
# COMPACT_ATOMS: atom_id res chain seq x y z
N MET A 1 -15.08 -26.75 -25.73
CA MET A 1 -13.74 -26.67 -26.36
C MET A 1 -12.69 -26.65 -25.27
N GLU A 2 -12.12 -27.82 -24.99
CA GLU A 2 -10.99 -27.96 -24.07
C GLU A 2 -9.76 -27.30 -24.70
N LYS A 3 -9.09 -26.41 -23.97
CA LYS A 3 -7.85 -25.78 -24.43
C LYS A 3 -6.75 -26.84 -24.43
N PRO A 4 -5.90 -26.90 -25.48
CA PRO A 4 -4.84 -27.91 -25.56
C PRO A 4 -3.80 -27.68 -24.44
N TYR A 5 -3.43 -28.78 -23.79
CA TYR A 5 -2.35 -28.82 -22.79
C TYR A 5 -1.01 -28.61 -23.53
N TYR A 6 -0.31 -27.53 -23.23
CA TYR A 6 1.02 -27.28 -23.81
C TYR A 6 2.07 -28.11 -23.05
N GLU A 7 2.71 -29.03 -23.76
CA GLU A 7 3.84 -29.85 -23.30
C GLU A 7 4.91 -29.00 -22.58
N GLY A 8 5.42 -29.52 -21.44
CA GLY A 8 6.70 -29.10 -20.84
C GLY A 8 6.66 -28.20 -19.59
N ARG A 9 5.49 -27.82 -19.05
CA ARG A 9 5.41 -26.94 -17.87
C ARG A 9 5.33 -27.66 -16.52
N PHE A 10 5.17 -28.97 -16.51
CA PHE A 10 5.02 -29.74 -15.27
C PHE A 10 6.05 -30.85 -15.18
N HIS A 11 6.62 -31.03 -13.97
CA HIS A 11 7.59 -32.07 -13.68
C HIS A 11 7.13 -32.83 -12.43
N LEU A 12 7.07 -34.16 -12.50
CA LEU A 12 6.77 -35.00 -11.35
C LEU A 12 8.10 -35.54 -10.79
N LEU A 13 8.39 -35.25 -9.53
CA LEU A 13 9.59 -35.70 -8.83
C LEU A 13 9.20 -36.17 -7.44
N ASP A 14 9.56 -37.40 -7.09
CA ASP A 14 9.27 -38.02 -5.78
C ASP A 14 7.78 -37.94 -5.37
N GLY A 15 6.88 -38.05 -6.35
CA GLY A 15 5.43 -37.95 -6.14
C GLY A 15 4.90 -36.52 -5.97
N ILE A 16 5.75 -35.50 -6.08
CA ILE A 16 5.38 -34.09 -5.99
C ILE A 16 5.36 -33.48 -7.39
N LEU A 17 4.27 -32.80 -7.72
CA LEU A 17 4.12 -32.10 -8.99
C LEU A 17 4.71 -30.69 -8.87
N TYR A 18 5.55 -30.31 -9.82
CA TYR A 18 6.15 -28.98 -9.92
C TYR A 18 5.67 -28.28 -11.20
N HIS A 19 5.36 -27.00 -11.09
CA HIS A 19 5.09 -26.12 -12.22
C HIS A 19 6.33 -25.27 -12.53
N ARG A 20 6.85 -25.41 -13.74
CA ARG A 20 8.02 -24.73 -14.25
C ARG A 20 7.64 -23.67 -15.27
N THR A 21 8.15 -22.47 -15.06
CA THR A 21 8.15 -21.38 -16.03
C THR A 21 9.58 -21.13 -16.52
N LYS A 22 9.78 -20.08 -17.34
CA LYS A 22 11.12 -19.66 -17.79
C LYS A 22 12.05 -19.31 -16.63
N HIS A 23 11.50 -18.82 -15.50
CA HIS A 23 12.29 -18.24 -14.40
C HIS A 23 12.02 -18.86 -13.03
N THR A 24 10.99 -19.71 -12.90
CA THR A 24 10.58 -20.29 -11.61
C THR A 24 10.25 -21.76 -11.75
N CYS A 25 10.46 -22.51 -10.67
CA CYS A 25 9.98 -23.87 -10.48
C CYS A 25 9.38 -23.95 -9.09
N VAL A 26 8.06 -24.15 -9.00
CA VAL A 26 7.31 -24.11 -7.74
C VAL A 26 6.39 -25.32 -7.63
N ILE A 27 5.96 -25.67 -6.43
CA ILE A 27 5.07 -26.82 -6.23
C ILE A 27 3.70 -26.53 -6.86
N ALA A 28 3.19 -27.46 -7.66
CA ALA A 28 1.85 -27.40 -8.22
C ALA A 28 0.86 -28.06 -7.26
N LEU A 29 -0.07 -27.26 -6.73
CA LEU A 29 -1.08 -27.71 -5.79
C LEU A 29 -2.37 -28.11 -6.50
N THR A 30 -2.95 -29.22 -6.07
CA THR A 30 -4.25 -29.73 -6.54
C THR A 30 -5.26 -29.84 -5.40
N ASP A 31 -4.80 -30.03 -4.15
CA ASP A 31 -5.65 -30.12 -2.96
C ASP A 31 -6.08 -28.73 -2.47
N ARG A 32 -7.40 -28.55 -2.33
CA ARG A 32 -8.00 -27.31 -1.83
C ARG A 32 -7.69 -27.01 -0.38
N THR A 33 -7.50 -28.03 0.45
CA THR A 33 -7.13 -27.86 1.87
C THR A 33 -5.71 -27.28 2.00
N LEU A 34 -4.79 -27.76 1.16
CA LEU A 34 -3.42 -27.26 1.11
C LEU A 34 -3.37 -25.84 0.51
N ILE A 35 -4.16 -25.57 -0.53
CA ILE A 35 -4.32 -24.20 -1.06
C ILE A 35 -4.79 -23.24 0.03
N SER A 36 -5.82 -23.60 0.80
CA SER A 36 -6.31 -22.78 1.92
C SER A 36 -5.23 -22.53 2.97
N THR A 37 -4.42 -23.55 3.26
CA THR A 37 -3.31 -23.45 4.22
C THR A 37 -2.25 -22.47 3.71
N ILE A 38 -1.88 -22.56 2.43
CA ILE A 38 -0.91 -21.64 1.81
C ILE A 38 -1.42 -20.21 1.78
N LEU A 39 -2.71 -19.99 1.49
CA LEU A 39 -3.31 -18.66 1.53
C LEU A 39 -3.23 -18.06 2.94
N HIS A 40 -3.60 -18.84 3.96
CA HIS A 40 -3.45 -18.44 5.36
C HIS A 40 -2.00 -18.11 5.72
N GLU A 41 -1.04 -18.97 5.36
CA GLU A 41 0.37 -18.71 5.69
C GLU A 41 0.94 -17.49 4.96
N CYS A 42 0.50 -17.23 3.73
CA CYS A 42 0.96 -16.09 2.95
C CYS A 42 0.35 -14.76 3.41
N HIS A 43 -0.87 -14.78 3.97
CA HIS A 43 -1.63 -13.58 4.33
C HIS A 43 -1.77 -13.38 5.85
N ASP A 44 -2.29 -14.35 6.59
CA ASP A 44 -2.68 -14.23 8.00
C ASP A 44 -1.58 -14.57 9.00
N SER A 45 -0.56 -15.32 8.57
CA SER A 45 0.51 -15.73 9.50
C SER A 45 1.11 -14.52 10.22
N VAL A 46 1.53 -14.70 11.47
CA VAL A 46 2.15 -13.62 12.26
C VAL A 46 3.35 -13.01 11.53
N ALA A 47 4.06 -13.82 10.73
CA ALA A 47 5.17 -13.40 9.88
C ALA A 47 4.74 -12.73 8.56
N ALA A 48 3.49 -12.87 8.12
CA ALA A 48 2.89 -12.14 7.00
C ALA A 48 2.33 -10.79 7.43
N GLY A 49 1.65 -10.73 8.58
CA GLY A 49 1.09 -9.49 9.10
C GLY A 49 0.00 -8.89 8.20
N HIS A 50 -0.83 -9.72 7.56
CA HIS A 50 -1.92 -9.26 6.68
C HIS A 50 -1.42 -8.39 5.52
N LEU A 51 -0.47 -8.93 4.75
CA LEU A 51 0.06 -8.26 3.57
C LEU A 51 -1.07 -7.77 2.65
N SER A 52 -0.80 -6.69 1.93
CA SER A 52 -1.64 -6.28 0.81
C SER A 52 -1.82 -7.42 -0.20
N GLU A 53 -2.84 -7.31 -1.05
CA GLU A 53 -3.08 -8.29 -2.11
C GLU A 53 -1.82 -8.49 -2.97
N ASP A 54 -1.16 -7.40 -3.37
CA ASP A 54 0.10 -7.45 -4.14
C ASP A 54 1.22 -8.18 -3.39
N GLY A 55 1.37 -7.94 -2.09
CA GLY A 55 2.37 -8.62 -1.26
C GLY A 55 2.07 -10.12 -1.13
N THR A 56 0.78 -10.47 -0.98
CA THR A 56 0.32 -11.85 -0.89
C THR A 56 0.52 -12.58 -2.22
N LEU A 57 0.24 -11.92 -3.35
CA LEU A 57 0.47 -12.46 -4.70
C LEU A 57 1.95 -12.77 -4.93
N GLU A 58 2.86 -11.87 -4.56
CA GLU A 58 4.30 -12.12 -4.74
C GLU A 58 4.80 -13.25 -3.83
N ARG A 59 4.28 -13.40 -2.61
CA ARG A 59 4.61 -14.56 -1.77
C ARG A 59 4.15 -15.87 -2.41
N VAL A 60 2.87 -15.99 -2.74
CA VAL A 60 2.31 -17.22 -3.34
C VAL A 60 3.08 -17.62 -4.59
N LYS A 61 3.40 -16.65 -5.46
CA LYS A 61 4.15 -16.85 -6.70
C LYS A 61 5.54 -17.47 -6.50
N THR A 62 6.16 -17.26 -5.34
CA THR A 62 7.51 -17.79 -5.03
C THR A 62 7.48 -19.22 -4.51
N CYS A 63 6.37 -19.68 -3.94
CA CYS A 63 6.30 -21.00 -3.30
C CYS A 63 5.45 -22.02 -4.07
N CYS A 64 4.34 -21.60 -4.68
CA CYS A 64 3.32 -22.52 -5.18
C CYS A 64 2.64 -22.03 -6.46
N TRP A 65 1.96 -22.94 -7.15
CA TRP A 65 1.11 -22.64 -8.29
C TRP A 65 -0.12 -23.54 -8.29
N TRP A 66 -1.27 -23.02 -8.70
CA TRP A 66 -2.47 -23.80 -9.04
C TRP A 66 -3.31 -23.06 -10.09
N PRO A 67 -4.27 -23.72 -10.76
CA PRO A 67 -5.19 -23.04 -11.66
C PRO A 67 -5.96 -21.93 -10.93
N ASN A 68 -5.95 -20.72 -11.49
CA ASN A 68 -6.60 -19.53 -10.94
C ASN A 68 -6.03 -19.00 -9.60
N TRP A 69 -4.78 -19.34 -9.24
CA TRP A 69 -4.18 -18.90 -7.98
C TRP A 69 -4.27 -17.41 -7.68
N LYS A 70 -4.14 -16.55 -8.70
CA LYS A 70 -4.27 -15.09 -8.52
C LYS A 70 -5.68 -14.68 -8.08
N LYS A 71 -6.70 -15.32 -8.66
CA LYS A 71 -8.09 -15.06 -8.33
C LYS A 71 -8.38 -15.52 -6.90
N ASP A 72 -7.93 -16.71 -6.53
CA ASP A 72 -8.11 -17.26 -5.19
C ASP A 72 -7.41 -16.37 -4.13
N VAL A 73 -6.21 -15.83 -4.42
CA VAL A 73 -5.53 -14.86 -3.55
C VAL A 73 -6.35 -13.57 -3.39
N SER A 74 -6.86 -13.02 -4.50
CA SER A 74 -7.67 -11.80 -4.48
C SER A 74 -8.94 -11.98 -3.65
N GLU A 75 -9.69 -13.06 -3.88
CA GLU A 75 -10.90 -13.40 -3.13
C GLU A 75 -10.60 -13.60 -1.64
N TYR A 76 -9.49 -14.27 -1.31
CA TYR A 76 -9.06 -14.48 0.07
C TYR A 76 -8.74 -13.16 0.79
N CYS A 77 -7.95 -12.28 0.17
CA CYS A 77 -7.61 -10.97 0.76
C CYS A 77 -8.85 -10.07 0.92
N GLN A 78 -9.77 -10.10 -0.06
CA GLN A 78 -11.02 -9.34 0.00
C GLN A 78 -11.98 -9.83 1.09
N THR A 79 -11.92 -11.12 1.44
CA THR A 79 -12.78 -11.72 2.47
C THR A 79 -12.15 -11.76 3.86
N CYS A 80 -10.90 -11.31 4.02
CA CYS A 80 -10.23 -11.26 5.32
C CYS A 80 -10.87 -10.21 6.27
N ASP A 81 -11.58 -10.69 7.30
CA ASP A 81 -12.29 -9.84 8.28
C ASP A 81 -11.37 -8.82 8.97
N LYS A 82 -10.14 -9.22 9.33
CA LYS A 82 -9.19 -8.31 9.97
C LYS A 82 -8.75 -7.18 9.05
N CYS A 83 -8.40 -7.50 7.79
CA CYS A 83 -8.12 -6.48 6.78
C CYS A 83 -9.31 -5.57 6.55
N GLN A 84 -10.52 -6.10 6.42
CA GLN A 84 -11.72 -5.28 6.16
C GLN A 84 -12.05 -4.35 7.34
N ARG A 85 -11.73 -4.74 8.58
CA ARG A 85 -11.93 -3.91 9.78
C ARG A 85 -10.85 -2.84 9.95
N GLU A 86 -9.59 -3.19 9.68
CA GLU A 86 -8.42 -2.32 9.89
C GLU A 86 -8.21 -1.37 8.70
N ASN A 87 -8.26 -1.90 7.47
CA ASN A 87 -8.27 -1.09 6.25
C ASN A 87 -9.69 -0.61 5.96
N ARG A 88 -10.15 0.35 6.77
CA ARG A 88 -11.30 1.17 6.36
C ARG A 88 -10.93 1.77 5.01
N ALA A 89 -11.75 1.52 3.99
CA ALA A 89 -11.61 2.18 2.70
C ALA A 89 -11.50 3.70 2.93
N THR A 90 -10.30 4.25 2.79
CA THR A 90 -10.05 5.69 2.82
C THR A 90 -10.59 6.39 1.57
N GLY A 91 -11.31 5.65 0.72
CA GLY A 91 -12.07 6.12 -0.42
C GLY A 91 -13.31 6.94 -0.03
N LYS A 92 -13.15 7.97 0.80
CA LYS A 92 -13.77 9.21 0.35
C LYS A 92 -13.12 9.46 -1.00
N SER A 93 -13.91 9.60 -2.07
CA SER A 93 -13.38 10.19 -3.30
C SER A 93 -12.52 11.37 -2.86
N PHE A 94 -11.27 11.44 -3.32
CA PHE A 94 -10.53 12.70 -3.20
C PHE A 94 -11.51 13.73 -3.73
N GLY A 95 -12.05 14.58 -2.83
CA GLY A 95 -13.00 15.61 -3.24
C GLY A 95 -12.33 16.33 -4.40
N MET A 96 -13.11 16.68 -5.43
CA MET A 96 -12.59 17.35 -6.61
C MET A 96 -11.63 18.43 -6.14
N MET A 97 -10.34 18.31 -6.48
CA MET A 97 -9.32 19.25 -6.01
C MET A 97 -9.76 20.63 -6.49
N ILE A 98 -10.26 21.45 -5.56
CA ILE A 98 -10.69 22.79 -5.88
C ILE A 98 -9.42 23.57 -6.14
N GLN A 99 -9.21 23.96 -7.39
CA GLN A 99 -8.12 24.85 -7.74
C GLN A 99 -8.40 26.19 -7.08
N ILE A 100 -7.55 26.59 -6.14
CA ILE A 100 -7.60 27.92 -5.55
C ILE A 100 -7.23 28.90 -6.68
N GLN A 101 -8.03 29.94 -6.91
CA GLN A 101 -7.78 30.95 -7.95
C GLN A 101 -6.39 31.58 -7.78
N GLU A 102 -5.66 31.80 -8.87
CA GLU A 102 -4.37 32.50 -8.79
C GLU A 102 -4.61 33.97 -8.43
N PRO A 103 -3.84 34.54 -7.47
CA PRO A 103 -3.94 35.96 -7.14
C PRO A 103 -3.42 36.83 -8.30
N ASN A 104 -3.96 38.03 -8.42
CA ASN A 104 -3.54 39.05 -9.40
C ASN A 104 -2.55 40.06 -8.80
N ALA A 105 -2.48 40.17 -7.48
CA ALA A 105 -1.56 41.07 -6.77
C ALA A 105 -0.96 40.43 -5.50
N PRO A 106 0.20 40.92 -5.03
CA PRO A 106 0.75 40.52 -3.74
C PRO A 106 -0.25 40.70 -2.60
N TRP A 107 -0.24 39.77 -1.65
CA TRP A 107 -1.05 39.78 -0.42
C TRP A 107 -2.56 39.54 -0.58
N GLU A 108 -3.05 39.22 -1.77
CA GLU A 108 -4.46 38.84 -1.98
C GLU A 108 -4.80 37.46 -1.41
N ILE A 109 -3.86 36.52 -1.50
CA ILE A 109 -4.00 35.16 -0.98
C ILE A 109 -2.75 34.82 -0.18
N VAL A 110 -2.91 34.58 1.12
CA VAL A 110 -1.84 34.19 2.03
C VAL A 110 -2.13 32.80 2.58
N HIS A 111 -1.16 31.90 2.42
CA HIS A 111 -1.18 30.61 3.09
C HIS A 111 -0.55 30.72 4.46
N MET A 112 -1.15 30.07 5.45
CA MET A 112 -0.71 30.11 6.84
C MET A 112 -0.53 28.69 7.34
N ASP A 113 0.61 28.41 7.97
CA ASP A 113 0.87 27.12 8.62
C ASP A 113 1.69 27.30 9.89
N TRP A 114 1.53 26.39 10.85
CA TRP A 114 2.29 26.39 12.09
C TRP A 114 3.35 25.30 12.06
N VAL A 115 4.62 25.70 12.15
CA VAL A 115 5.70 24.76 12.43
C VAL A 115 5.88 24.70 13.94
N THR A 116 5.61 23.55 14.54
CA THR A 116 5.69 23.34 15.99
C THR A 116 6.78 22.33 16.34
N ALA A 117 7.04 22.17 17.65
CA ALA A 117 8.07 21.26 18.19
C ALA A 117 9.49 21.61 17.72
N LEU A 118 9.76 22.90 17.52
CA LEU A 118 11.10 23.39 17.27
C LEU A 118 11.91 23.43 18.58
N PRO A 119 13.24 23.23 18.53
CA PRO A 119 14.10 23.50 19.66
C PRO A 119 13.89 24.94 20.17
N PRO A 120 13.74 25.17 21.50
CA PRO A 120 13.55 26.51 22.03
C PRO A 120 14.73 27.43 21.68
N GLY A 121 14.42 28.60 21.12
CA GLY A 121 15.44 29.50 20.59
C GLY A 121 15.20 30.99 20.89
N GLY A 122 16.30 31.75 20.90
CA GLY A 122 16.32 33.20 21.18
C GLY A 122 16.04 33.56 22.64
N ASP A 123 16.08 34.86 22.94
CA ASP A 123 15.93 35.40 24.31
C ASP A 123 14.58 35.04 24.95
N ARG A 124 13.56 34.76 24.13
CA ARG A 124 12.20 34.41 24.56
C ARG A 124 11.92 32.91 24.52
N SER A 125 12.89 32.07 24.14
CA SER A 125 12.73 30.61 24.12
C SER A 125 11.50 30.14 23.31
N TYR A 126 11.31 30.70 22.12
CA TYR A 126 10.21 30.32 21.23
C TYR A 126 10.42 28.91 20.69
N SER A 127 9.34 28.12 20.61
CA SER A 127 9.37 26.68 20.27
C SER A 127 8.48 26.33 19.07
N ALA A 128 7.97 27.35 18.38
CA ALA A 128 7.13 27.23 17.19
C ALA A 128 7.27 28.51 16.34
N CYS A 129 6.83 28.45 15.08
CA CYS A 129 6.65 29.63 14.24
C CYS A 129 5.40 29.53 13.39
N LEU A 130 4.74 30.67 13.19
CA LEU A 130 3.72 30.86 12.17
C LEU A 130 4.43 31.22 10.85
N VAL A 131 4.21 30.43 9.82
CA VAL A 131 4.71 30.68 8.47
C VAL A 131 3.57 31.24 7.65
N LEU A 132 3.77 32.45 7.12
CA LEU A 132 2.90 33.13 6.18
C LEU A 132 3.56 33.07 4.81
N VAL A 133 2.85 32.63 3.77
CA VAL A 133 3.36 32.62 2.40
C VAL A 133 2.40 33.38 1.51
N ASP A 134 2.86 34.51 0.96
CA ASP A 134 2.11 35.20 -0.10
C ASP A 134 2.12 34.33 -1.36
N ARG A 135 0.93 33.97 -1.84
CA ARG A 135 0.81 33.06 -2.99
C ARG A 135 1.24 33.72 -4.29
N TYR A 136 1.13 35.04 -4.42
CA TYR A 136 1.52 35.73 -5.65
C TYR A 136 3.05 35.74 -5.79
N SER A 137 3.75 36.30 -4.82
CA SER A 137 5.22 36.43 -4.83
C SER A 137 5.95 35.15 -4.46
N LYS A 138 5.26 34.15 -3.90
CA LYS A 138 5.84 32.94 -3.27
C LYS A 138 6.81 33.28 -2.13
N SER A 139 6.68 34.45 -1.53
CA SER A 139 7.57 34.93 -0.47
C SER A 139 7.09 34.47 0.90
N PRO A 140 7.93 33.77 1.68
CA PRO A 140 7.61 33.36 3.04
C PRO A 140 8.00 34.45 4.06
N MET A 141 7.19 34.56 5.12
CA MET A 141 7.48 35.31 6.34
C MET A 141 7.26 34.38 7.54
N SER A 142 8.19 34.36 8.49
CA SER A 142 8.07 33.57 9.71
C SER A 142 7.93 34.47 10.94
N LEU A 143 6.98 34.13 11.81
CA LEU A 143 6.75 34.81 13.07
C LEU A 143 6.97 33.81 14.22
N PRO A 144 8.04 33.94 15.02
CA PRO A 144 8.33 33.02 16.11
C PRO A 144 7.31 33.18 17.25
N CYS A 145 6.92 32.06 17.86
CA CYS A 145 5.89 32.02 18.88
C CYS A 145 6.10 30.88 19.88
N HIS A 146 5.27 30.86 20.92
CA HIS A 146 5.15 29.70 21.80
C HIS A 146 4.18 28.69 21.20
N LYS A 147 4.35 27.41 21.55
CA LYS A 147 3.36 26.39 21.27
C LYS A 147 2.06 26.75 22.02
N GLY A 148 0.94 26.75 21.29
CA GLY A 148 -0.40 26.87 21.87
C GLY A 148 -0.86 25.60 22.59
#